data_AF-A0A7S0BIY8-F1
#
_entry.id   AF-A0A7S0BIY8-F1
#
_cell.length_a   1.000
_cell.length_b   1.000
_cell.length_c   1.000
_cell.angle_alpha   90.00
_cell.angle_beta   90.00
_cell.angle_gamma   90.00
#
_symmetry.space_group_name_H-M   'P 1'
#
loop_
_entity.id
_entity.type
_entity.pdbx_description
1 polymer ?
#
loop_
_entity_poly.entity_id
_entity_poly.type
_entity_poly.pdbx_seq_one_letter_code
_entity_poly.pdbx_strand_id
1 'polypeptide(L)'
;PFHVAFEKVIADPIPTEDTDDEGREVFLIFRFVPDLGELQVAKTMMEKNGLDTENLPEVPVFYSAKDADRAATVFLSHEDCIKSIRETESKQDASMESVLLADLPQLLTEANQVAVVPSTYNQSFVDQVFSKAGMEGFGDDNQRGNVEH
;
A
#
# COMPACT_ATOMS: atom_id res chain seq x y z
N PRO A 1 2.29 8.45 -1.91
CA PRO A 1 2.87 7.64 -3.00
C PRO A 1 3.62 6.44 -2.43
N PHE A 2 3.20 5.21 -2.72
CA PHE A 2 4.11 4.07 -2.49
C PHE A 2 5.15 4.09 -3.61
N HIS A 3 6.42 4.01 -3.23
CA HIS A 3 7.49 3.89 -4.19
C HIS A 3 7.72 2.39 -4.41
N VAL A 4 7.61 1.92 -5.65
CA VAL A 4 8.12 0.59 -5.98
C VAL A 4 9.57 0.82 -6.42
N ALA A 5 10.52 0.36 -5.61
CA ALA A 5 11.93 0.36 -6.00
C ALA A 5 12.20 -0.88 -6.85
N PHE A 6 12.77 -0.66 -8.04
CA PHE A 6 13.20 -1.74 -8.93
C PHE A 6 14.65 -2.09 -8.61
N GLU A 7 14.88 -3.28 -8.08
CA GLU A 7 16.22 -3.85 -7.99
C GLU A 7 16.29 -5.06 -8.92
N LYS A 8 17.04 -4.92 -10.03
CA LYS A 8 17.26 -6.04 -10.95
C LYS A 8 18.22 -7.03 -10.28
N VAL A 9 17.68 -8.05 -9.64
CA VAL A 9 18.47 -9.17 -9.14
C VAL A 9 18.58 -10.21 -10.25
N ILE A 10 19.78 -10.34 -10.82
CA ILE A 10 20.12 -11.47 -11.69
C ILE A 10 20.57 -12.58 -10.76
N ALA A 11 19.66 -13.50 -10.43
CA ALA A 11 20.01 -14.72 -9.71
C ALA A 11 20.54 -15.75 -10.72
N ASP A 12 21.55 -16.52 -10.31
CA ASP A 12 21.92 -17.73 -11.05
C ASP A 12 20.72 -18.70 -11.07
N PRO A 13 20.48 -19.41 -12.18
CA PRO A 13 19.31 -20.26 -12.33
C PRO A 13 19.25 -21.33 -11.24
N ILE A 14 18.06 -21.55 -10.69
CA ILE A 14 17.82 -22.68 -9.80
C ILE A 14 17.86 -23.94 -10.67
N PRO A 15 18.74 -24.91 -10.40
CA PRO A 15 18.80 -26.12 -11.21
C PRO A 15 17.51 -26.93 -11.01
N THR A 16 16.69 -27.01 -12.05
CA THR A 16 15.60 -27.97 -12.15
C THR A 16 16.13 -29.25 -12.79
N GLU A 17 15.98 -30.38 -12.08
CA GLU A 17 16.20 -31.71 -12.66
C GLU A 17 15.11 -31.94 -13.72
N ASP A 18 15.33 -31.50 -14.98
CA ASP A 18 14.81 -32.11 -16.22
C ASP A 18 14.79 -31.21 -17.48
N THR A 19 15.55 -30.12 -17.57
CA THR A 19 15.57 -29.34 -18.83
C THR A 19 16.98 -28.99 -19.32
N ASP A 20 17.37 -29.59 -20.44
CA ASP A 20 18.42 -29.15 -21.38
C ASP A 20 18.08 -27.79 -22.04
N ASP A 21 17.45 -26.88 -21.30
CA ASP A 21 17.14 -25.52 -21.77
C ASP A 21 18.24 -24.58 -21.29
N GLU A 22 18.98 -23.98 -22.22
CA GLU A 22 19.81 -22.80 -21.98
C GLU A 22 18.95 -21.53 -21.69
N GLY A 23 17.76 -21.72 -21.11
CA GLY A 23 16.84 -20.67 -20.71
C GLY A 23 17.26 -20.08 -19.38
N ARG A 24 17.92 -18.92 -19.39
CA ARG A 24 18.12 -18.14 -18.17
C ARG A 24 16.76 -17.68 -17.66
N GLU A 25 16.29 -18.26 -16.56
CA GLU A 25 15.12 -17.74 -15.85
C GLU A 25 15.47 -16.35 -15.29
N VAL A 26 14.70 -15.33 -15.69
CA VAL A 26 14.84 -13.96 -15.18
C VAL A 26 13.74 -13.73 -14.17
N PHE A 27 14.12 -13.58 -12.90
CA PHE A 27 13.21 -13.21 -11.83
C PHE A 27 13.12 -11.69 -11.72
N LEU A 28 11.89 -11.15 -11.73
CA LEU A 28 11.64 -9.77 -11.35
C LEU A 28 11.24 -9.74 -9.87
N ILE A 29 12.09 -9.15 -9.03
CA ILE A 29 11.82 -9.00 -7.61
C ILE A 29 11.17 -7.64 -7.37
N PHE A 30 9.99 -7.66 -6.75
CA PHE A 30 9.30 -6.46 -6.31
C PHE A 30 9.55 -6.29 -4.81
N ARG A 31 9.97 -5.09 -4.40
CA ARG A 31 10.08 -4.73 -2.98
C ARG A 31 9.06 -3.66 -2.65
N PHE A 32 8.39 -3.83 -1.51
CA PHE A 32 7.55 -2.78 -0.96
C PHE A 32 8.44 -1.72 -0.31
N VAL A 33 8.22 -0.45 -0.65
CA VAL A 33 8.81 0.66 0.08
C VAL A 33 7.68 1.36 0.84
N PRO A 34 7.58 1.16 2.16
CA PRO A 34 6.55 1.81 2.96
C PRO A 34 6.78 3.32 3.02
N ASP A 35 5.74 4.06 3.36
CA ASP A 35 5.84 5.48 3.63
C ASP A 35 6.68 5.73 4.90
N LEU A 36 7.67 6.62 4.80
CA LEU A 36 8.57 6.91 5.93
C LEU A 36 7.84 7.53 7.12
N GLY A 37 6.79 8.32 6.88
CA GLY A 37 5.95 8.89 7.92
C GLY A 37 5.19 7.79 8.66
N GLU A 38 4.59 6.85 7.93
CA GLU A 38 3.85 5.73 8.51
C GLU A 38 4.79 4.75 9.26
N LEU A 39 6.01 4.52 8.76
CA LEU A 39 7.04 3.78 9.51
C LEU A 39 7.42 4.46 10.82
N GLN A 40 7.58 5.78 10.83
CA GLN A 40 7.90 6.53 12.05
C GLN A 40 6.74 6.46 13.06
N VAL A 41 5.49 6.49 12.59
CA VAL A 41 4.31 6.29 13.43
C VAL A 41 4.29 4.88 14.01
N ALA A 42 4.51 3.85 13.19
CA ALA A 42 4.59 2.46 13.62
C ALA A 42 5.66 2.27 14.71
N LYS A 43 6.87 2.81 14.49
CA LYS A 43 7.94 2.80 15.49
C LYS A 43 7.51 3.44 16.80
N THR A 44 6.90 4.63 16.74
CA THR A 44 6.42 5.36 17.92
C THR A 44 5.35 4.57 18.67
N MET A 45 4.46 3.86 17.97
CA MET A 45 3.45 3.00 18.59
C MET A 45 4.09 1.79 19.29
N MET A 46 5.09 1.16 18.67
CA MET A 46 5.83 0.06 19.27
C MET A 46 6.58 0.50 20.53
N GLU A 47 7.27 1.65 20.49
CA GLU A 47 7.96 2.24 21.65
C GLU A 47 6.98 2.50 22.82
N LYS A 48 5.82 3.08 22.53
CA LYS A 48 4.78 3.37 23.55
C LYS A 48 4.21 2.11 24.19
N ASN A 49 4.14 1.02 23.43
CA ASN A 49 3.64 -0.28 23.90
C ASN A 49 4.74 -1.15 24.51
N GLY A 50 5.98 -0.65 24.64
CA GLY A 50 7.11 -1.41 25.17
C GLY A 50 7.54 -2.58 24.27
N LEU A 51 7.24 -2.50 22.98
CA LEU A 51 7.61 -3.49 21.98
C LEU A 51 9.01 -3.20 21.42
N ASP A 52 9.69 -4.26 20.98
CA ASP A 52 11.00 -4.15 20.33
C ASP A 52 10.88 -3.43 18.97
N THR A 53 11.72 -2.41 18.77
CA THR A 53 11.71 -1.57 17.56
C THR A 53 12.79 -1.95 16.56
N GLU A 54 13.62 -2.96 16.85
CA GLU A 54 14.57 -3.50 15.89
C GLU A 54 13.85 -4.26 14.75
N ASN A 55 12.66 -4.79 15.04
CA ASN A 55 11.83 -5.54 14.12
C ASN A 55 10.60 -4.73 13.69
N LEU A 56 10.83 -3.61 12.99
CA LEU A 56 9.73 -2.83 12.42
C LEU A 56 8.99 -3.64 11.33
N PRO A 57 7.67 -3.44 11.19
CA PRO A 57 6.92 -3.96 10.06
C PRO A 57 7.54 -3.56 8.71
N GLU A 58 7.63 -4.49 7.76
CA GLU A 58 8.09 -4.18 6.41
C GLU A 58 7.10 -3.23 5.70
N VAL A 59 5.81 -3.48 5.89
CA VAL A 59 4.73 -2.60 5.42
C VAL A 59 3.74 -2.41 6.57
N PRO A 60 3.89 -1.33 7.36
CA PRO A 60 3.01 -1.08 8.48
C PRO A 60 1.59 -0.80 8.00
N VAL A 61 0.63 -1.47 8.62
CA VAL A 61 -0.80 -1.22 8.45
C VAL A 61 -1.48 -1.06 9.79
N PHE A 62 -2.55 -0.28 9.78
CA PHE A 62 -3.28 0.14 10.97
C PHE A 62 -4.72 -0.32 10.90
N TYR A 63 -5.30 -0.75 12.02
CA TYR A 63 -6.70 -1.19 12.05
C TYR A 63 -7.31 -0.95 13.43
N SER A 64 -8.63 -0.98 13.50
CA SER A 64 -9.37 -0.79 14.75
C SER A 64 -9.21 -2.00 15.67
N ALA A 65 -8.94 -1.75 16.95
CA ALA A 65 -8.92 -2.80 17.97
C ALA A 65 -10.28 -3.52 18.11
N LYS A 66 -11.39 -2.85 17.79
CA LYS A 66 -12.73 -3.47 17.79
C LYS A 66 -12.94 -4.44 16.64
N ASP A 67 -12.15 -4.31 15.58
CA ASP A 67 -12.19 -5.18 14.41
C ASP A 67 -11.03 -6.20 14.40
N ALA A 68 -10.33 -6.37 15.52
CA ALA A 68 -9.17 -7.27 15.63
C ALA A 68 -9.50 -8.72 15.24
N ASP A 69 -10.68 -9.22 15.63
CA ASP A 69 -11.15 -10.57 15.28
C ASP A 69 -11.54 -10.71 13.80
N ARG A 70 -11.72 -9.58 13.11
CA ARG A 70 -12.13 -9.56 11.70
C ARG A 70 -10.99 -9.27 10.75
N ALA A 71 -9.97 -8.50 11.17
CA ALA A 71 -8.83 -8.01 10.37
C ALA A 71 -9.21 -7.59 8.93
N ALA A 72 -10.48 -7.27 8.71
CA ALA A 72 -11.09 -7.33 7.39
C ALA A 72 -10.79 -6.05 6.63
N THR A 73 -10.48 -4.97 7.35
CA THR A 73 -10.13 -3.67 6.79
C THR A 73 -8.91 -3.14 7.50
N VAL A 74 -7.82 -2.98 6.75
CA VAL A 74 -6.56 -2.40 7.24
C VAL A 74 -6.23 -1.16 6.43
N PHE A 75 -5.62 -0.17 7.07
CA PHE A 75 -5.31 1.12 6.48
C PHE A 75 -3.80 1.25 6.32
N LEU A 76 -3.38 1.71 5.13
CA LEU A 76 -1.98 2.07 4.87
C LEU A 76 -1.59 3.42 5.49
N SER A 77 -2.55 4.17 6.04
CA SER A 77 -2.29 5.39 6.79
C SER A 77 -2.93 5.36 8.17
N HIS A 78 -2.13 5.71 9.18
CA HIS A 78 -2.59 5.83 10.55
C HIS A 78 -3.64 6.93 10.71
N GLU A 79 -3.50 8.05 10.01
CA GLU A 79 -4.46 9.16 10.07
C GLU A 79 -5.83 8.75 9.52
N ASP A 80 -5.86 8.06 8.38
CA ASP A 80 -7.09 7.56 7.76
C ASP A 80 -7.78 6.51 8.66
N CYS A 81 -6.99 5.66 9.33
CA CYS A 81 -7.51 4.71 10.32
C CYS A 81 -8.22 5.43 11.47
N ILE A 82 -7.55 6.40 12.09
CA ILE A 82 -8.14 7.21 13.18
C ILE A 82 -9.41 7.92 12.72
N LYS A 83 -9.40 8.48 11.51
CA LYS A 83 -10.57 9.16 10.94
C LYS A 83 -11.74 8.20 10.78
N SER A 84 -11.50 7.01 10.21
CA SER A 84 -12.52 5.97 10.07
C SER A 84 -13.10 5.54 11.42
N ILE A 85 -12.25 5.36 12.43
CA ILE A 85 -12.69 5.04 13.80
C ILE A 85 -13.58 6.16 14.35
N ARG A 86 -13.17 7.43 14.22
CA ARG A 86 -13.95 8.59 14.70
C ARG A 86 -15.30 8.76 14.01
N GLU A 87 -15.39 8.40 12.73
CA GLU A 87 -16.63 8.47 11.96
C GLU A 87 -17.60 7.35 12.35
N THR A 88 -17.06 6.17 12.67
CA THR A 88 -17.85 5.00 13.07
C THR A 88 -18.27 5.06 14.54
N GLU A 89 -17.40 5.59 15.39
CA GLU A 89 -17.62 5.73 16.83
C GLU A 89 -18.10 7.15 17.13
N SER A 90 -19.42 7.32 17.21
CA SER A 90 -20.08 8.59 17.52
C SER A 90 -19.41 9.35 18.68
N LYS A 91 -18.52 10.29 18.35
CA LYS A 91 -17.92 11.34 19.20
C LYS A 91 -17.76 10.97 20.68
N GLN A 92 -16.60 10.44 21.10
CA GLN A 92 -15.74 11.12 22.11
C GLN A 92 -14.42 10.41 22.46
N ASP A 93 -14.19 9.12 22.16
CA ASP A 93 -13.00 8.41 22.67
C ASP A 93 -12.20 7.63 21.61
N ALA A 94 -11.95 8.20 20.43
CA ALA A 94 -10.93 7.65 19.52
C ALA A 94 -9.53 8.02 20.05
N SER A 95 -9.07 7.29 21.07
CA SER A 95 -7.72 7.39 21.62
C SER A 95 -6.72 6.58 20.77
N MET A 96 -5.41 6.85 20.92
CA MET A 96 -4.37 6.03 20.28
C MET A 96 -4.46 4.53 20.65
N GLU A 97 -5.14 4.18 21.75
CA GLU A 97 -5.32 2.79 22.20
C GLU A 97 -6.35 2.02 21.37
N SER A 98 -7.12 2.71 20.52
CA SER A 98 -8.10 2.11 19.62
C SER A 98 -7.50 1.61 18.30
N VAL A 99 -6.21 1.90 18.04
CA VAL A 99 -5.51 1.52 16.81
C VAL A 99 -4.49 0.43 17.10
N LEU A 100 -4.55 -0.65 16.34
CA LEU A 100 -3.56 -1.72 16.33
C LEU A 100 -2.65 -1.59 15.10
N LEU A 101 -1.42 -2.08 15.25
CA LEU A 101 -0.39 -2.12 14.23
C LEU A 101 -0.14 -3.57 13.81
N ALA A 102 0.05 -3.80 12.52
CA ALA A 102 0.48 -5.08 11.97
C ALA A 102 1.37 -4.89 10.74
N ASP A 103 1.96 -6.00 10.28
CA ASP A 103 2.72 -6.07 9.04
C ASP A 103 1.87 -6.67 7.93
N LEU A 104 1.76 -5.98 6.80
CA LEU A 104 0.86 -6.38 5.71
C LEU A 104 1.24 -7.73 5.08
N PRO A 105 2.52 -8.04 4.76
CA PRO A 105 2.88 -9.34 4.20
C PRO A 105 2.49 -10.50 5.13
N GLN A 106 2.71 -10.33 6.44
CA GLN A 106 2.30 -11.32 7.42
C GLN A 106 0.78 -11.51 7.43
N LEU A 107 0.01 -10.41 7.48
CA LEU A 107 -1.45 -10.47 7.42
C LEU A 107 -1.99 -11.16 6.16
N LEU A 108 -1.38 -10.90 5.00
CA LEU A 108 -1.77 -11.53 3.73
C LEU A 108 -1.50 -13.04 3.71
N THR A 109 -0.60 -13.54 4.56
CA THR A 109 -0.35 -14.98 4.70
C THR A 109 -1.26 -15.66 5.71
N GLU A 110 -1.68 -14.96 6.76
CA GLU A 110 -2.44 -15.51 7.88
C GLU A 110 -3.97 -15.36 7.70
N ALA A 111 -4.42 -14.30 7.02
CA ALA A 111 -5.82 -13.96 6.92
C ALA A 111 -6.46 -14.45 5.61
N ASN A 112 -7.68 -14.99 5.71
CA ASN A 112 -8.44 -15.45 4.55
C ASN A 112 -8.94 -14.29 3.66
N GLN A 113 -9.19 -13.11 4.25
CA GLN A 113 -9.63 -11.91 3.53
C GLN A 113 -9.13 -10.66 4.26
N VAL A 114 -8.42 -9.80 3.52
CA VAL A 114 -7.95 -8.49 3.99
C VAL A 114 -8.33 -7.46 2.93
N ALA A 115 -9.18 -6.50 3.29
CA ALA A 115 -9.42 -5.31 2.50
C ALA A 115 -8.40 -4.24 2.89
N VAL A 116 -7.59 -3.81 1.93
CA VAL A 116 -6.58 -2.78 2.15
C VAL A 116 -7.13 -1.43 1.70
N VAL A 117 -7.20 -0.48 2.62
CA VAL A 117 -7.56 0.91 2.33
C VAL A 117 -6.27 1.69 2.05
N PRO A 118 -6.06 2.18 0.82
CA PRO A 118 -4.90 3.00 0.49
C PRO A 118 -5.03 4.37 1.13
N SER A 119 -3.89 5.02 1.39
CA SER A 119 -3.90 6.37 1.96
C SER A 119 -4.65 7.36 1.07
N THR A 120 -5.34 8.32 1.69
CA THR A 120 -6.05 9.40 0.99
C THR A 120 -5.11 10.23 0.10
N TYR A 121 -3.83 10.34 0.47
CA TYR A 121 -2.80 10.93 -0.39
C TYR A 121 -2.57 10.11 -1.67
N ASN A 122 -2.52 8.76 -1.58
CA ASN A 122 -2.40 7.90 -2.74
C ASN A 122 -3.62 8.03 -3.66
N GLN A 123 -4.82 8.08 -3.09
CA GLN A 123 -6.05 8.27 -3.86
C GLN A 123 -6.04 9.62 -4.60
N SER A 124 -5.67 10.70 -3.91
CA SER A 124 -5.56 12.03 -4.51
C SER A 124 -4.52 12.09 -5.65
N PHE A 125 -3.40 11.38 -5.50
CA PHE A 125 -2.39 11.29 -6.55
C PHE A 125 -2.89 10.48 -7.75
N VAL A 126 -3.55 9.34 -7.51
CA VAL A 126 -4.18 8.52 -8.55
C VAL A 126 -5.18 9.37 -9.35
N ASP A 127 -6.05 10.12 -8.67
CA ASP A 127 -7.00 11.02 -9.31
C ASP A 127 -6.29 12.11 -10.14
N GLN A 128 -5.16 12.64 -9.69
CA GLN A 128 -4.35 13.60 -10.46
C GLN A 128 -3.71 12.99 -11.71
N VAL A 129 -3.20 11.76 -11.61
CA VAL A 129 -2.60 11.06 -12.75
C VAL A 129 -3.67 10.77 -13.80
N PHE A 130 -4.84 10.27 -13.38
CA PHE A 130 -5.93 9.95 -14.31
C PHE A 130 -6.65 11.18 -14.85
N SER A 131 -6.77 12.27 -14.09
CA SER A 131 -7.31 13.54 -14.60
C SER A 131 -6.38 14.21 -15.62
N LYS A 132 -5.05 14.08 -15.48
CA LYS A 132 -4.08 14.53 -16.50
C LYS A 132 -4.10 13.64 -17.74
N ALA A 133 -4.15 12.31 -17.58
CA ALA A 133 -4.28 11.37 -18.69
C ALA A 133 -5.60 11.53 -19.46
N GLY A 134 -6.66 12.05 -18.81
CA GLY A 134 -7.94 12.38 -19.44
C GLY A 134 -8.00 13.72 -20.19
N MET A 135 -7.01 14.61 -20.02
CA MET A 135 -6.88 15.86 -20.78
C MET A 135 -5.79 15.80 -21.86
N GLU A 136 -4.85 14.87 -21.79
CA GLU A 136 -3.91 14.53 -22.87
C GLU A 136 -4.42 13.35 -23.72
N GLY A 137 -5.73 13.33 -23.98
CA GLY A 137 -6.30 12.42 -24.95
C GLY A 137 -5.64 12.64 -26.31
N PHE A 138 -5.06 11.58 -26.86
CA PHE A 138 -4.90 11.38 -28.30
C PHE A 138 -6.19 11.83 -29.01
N GLY A 139 -6.22 13.05 -29.55
CA GLY A 139 -7.47 13.62 -30.05
C GLY A 139 -7.43 15.09 -30.48
N ASP A 140 -6.35 15.57 -31.09
CA ASP A 140 -6.35 16.87 -31.79
C ASP A 140 -6.30 16.71 -33.33
N ASP A 141 -6.72 15.56 -33.86
CA ASP A 141 -7.04 15.38 -35.29
C ASP A 141 -8.47 15.86 -35.66
N ASN A 142 -9.16 16.53 -34.74
CA ASN A 142 -10.49 17.12 -34.97
C ASN A 142 -10.46 18.61 -35.36
N GLN A 143 -9.35 19.11 -35.91
CA GLN A 143 -9.40 20.22 -36.87
C GLN A 143 -9.58 19.68 -38.30
N ARG A 144 -10.66 18.93 -38.55
CA ARG A 144 -11.19 18.78 -39.91
C ARG A 144 -11.93 20.06 -40.27
N GLY A 145 -11.48 20.68 -41.36
CA GLY A 145 -11.82 22.05 -41.74
C GLY A 145 -13.31 22.37 -41.76
N ASN A 146 -13.63 23.54 -41.21
CA ASN A 146 -14.76 24.33 -41.66
C ASN A 146 -14.49 24.70 -43.13
N VAL A 147 -15.15 24.02 -44.06
CA VAL A 147 -15.31 24.53 -45.42
C VAL A 147 -16.41 25.58 -45.34
N GLU A 148 -16.04 26.85 -45.53
CA GLU A 148 -16.97 27.95 -45.77
C GLU A 148 -17.76 27.69 -47.05
N HIS A 149 -19.05 28.04 -47.02
CA HIS A 149 -19.88 28.22 -48.21
C HIS A 149 -19.93 29.70 -48.58
#